data_AF-A0A133VJC4-F1
#
_entry.id   AF-A0A133VJC4-F1
#
_cell.length_a   1.000
_cell.length_b   1.000
_cell.length_c   1.000
_cell.angle_alpha   90.00
_cell.angle_beta   90.00
_cell.angle_gamma   90.00
#
_symmetry.space_group_name_H-M   'P 1'
#
loop_
_entity.id
_entity.type
_entity.pdbx_description
1 polymer ?
#
loop_
_entity_poly.entity_id
_entity_poly.type
_entity_poly.pdbx_seq_one_letter_code
_entity_poly.pdbx_strand_id
1 'polypeptide(L)'
;CIHLQDGIYIEEEDFQEAGKAFGAIRAGHFTLLEATNTKFDELGSMYMSGASGTYVDPLKAQKVGLVPPTVKKIFQVGNTSLRLATDLVKENTYLEELQEIADSIRAKHLMFADDETFEKIFVQELAYWNEGMPLETYNMMLNRFDIQNFPTNIEELGVHDQVMRDIPDVGKQGLKIMKEVGMTLSKEFEGCTKCEKCKKVCPENAIEYEKENGEFLINVSTGPCLGSRCLKCEVNCPEKVFQLKNMMLENPD
;
A
#
# COMPACT_ATOMS: atom_id res chain seq x y z
N CYS A 1 -23.17 -5.93 13.23
CA CYS A 1 -22.06 -6.81 13.66
C CYS A 1 -22.32 -8.22 13.14
N ILE A 2 -21.36 -8.78 12.40
CA ILE A 2 -21.36 -10.19 11.96
C ILE A 2 -20.44 -10.94 12.92
N HIS A 3 -20.98 -11.93 13.63
CA HIS A 3 -20.19 -12.78 14.51
C HIS A 3 -19.70 -14.02 13.75
N LEU A 4 -18.38 -14.20 13.72
CA LEU A 4 -17.72 -15.39 13.21
C LEU A 4 -17.34 -16.31 14.39
N GLN A 5 -16.60 -17.38 14.12
CA GLN A 5 -16.14 -18.31 15.15
C GLN A 5 -15.00 -17.71 16.00
N ASP A 6 -14.76 -18.30 17.18
CA ASP A 6 -13.58 -18.06 18.02
C ASP A 6 -13.41 -16.61 18.50
N GLY A 7 -14.53 -15.91 18.70
CA GLY A 7 -14.53 -14.53 19.17
C GLY A 7 -14.14 -13.51 18.09
N ILE A 8 -14.09 -13.92 16.83
CA ILE A 8 -13.87 -13.03 15.69
C ILE A 8 -15.21 -12.41 15.30
N TYR A 9 -15.23 -11.10 15.09
CA TYR A 9 -16.42 -10.38 14.66
C TYR A 9 -16.03 -9.27 13.68
N ILE A 10 -17.01 -8.85 12.86
CA ILE A 10 -16.89 -7.72 11.93
C ILE A 10 -17.96 -6.69 12.30
N GLU A 11 -17.52 -5.49 12.63
CA GLU A 11 -18.36 -4.37 13.01
C GLU A 11 -18.65 -3.44 11.84
N GLU A 12 -19.53 -2.47 12.06
CA GLU A 12 -19.87 -1.47 11.03
C GLU A 12 -18.66 -0.62 10.63
N GLU A 13 -17.80 -0.27 11.58
CA GLU A 13 -16.56 0.47 11.33
C GLU A 13 -15.63 -0.32 10.39
N ASP A 14 -15.53 -1.64 10.53
CA ASP A 14 -14.74 -2.48 9.61
C ASP A 14 -15.28 -2.42 8.18
N PHE A 15 -16.60 -2.37 7.99
CA PHE A 15 -17.21 -2.19 6.68
C PHE A 15 -16.92 -0.81 6.08
N GLN A 16 -16.95 0.24 6.90
CA GLN A 16 -16.62 1.60 6.46
C GLN A 16 -15.13 1.72 6.08
N GLU A 17 -14.22 1.15 6.86
CA GLU A 17 -12.79 1.14 6.55
C GLU A 17 -12.48 0.30 5.30
N ALA A 18 -13.11 -0.88 5.15
CA ALA A 18 -13.00 -1.68 3.94
C ALA A 18 -13.54 -0.91 2.72
N GLY A 19 -14.68 -0.22 2.87
CA GLY A 19 -15.28 0.62 1.84
C GLY A 19 -14.35 1.75 1.39
N LYS A 20 -13.67 2.44 2.33
CA LYS A 20 -12.64 3.44 2.02
C LYS A 20 -11.50 2.85 1.19
N ALA A 21 -11.03 1.65 1.54
CA ALA A 21 -9.95 0.98 0.81
C ALA A 21 -10.39 0.56 -0.60
N PHE A 22 -11.57 -0.05 -0.75
CA PHE A 22 -12.13 -0.42 -2.04
C PHE A 22 -12.37 0.80 -2.93
N GLY A 23 -12.94 1.84 -2.35
CA GLY A 23 -13.16 3.13 -3.00
C GLY A 23 -11.87 3.78 -3.48
N ALA A 24 -10.82 3.79 -2.66
CA ALA A 24 -9.53 4.35 -3.06
C ALA A 24 -8.90 3.60 -4.24
N ILE A 25 -8.96 2.26 -4.24
CA ILE A 25 -8.45 1.45 -5.35
C ILE A 25 -9.28 1.67 -6.62
N ARG A 26 -10.61 1.67 -6.52
CA ARG A 26 -11.50 1.92 -7.66
C ARG A 26 -11.31 3.32 -8.24
N ALA A 27 -11.24 4.34 -7.39
CA ALA A 27 -10.93 5.71 -7.81
C ALA A 27 -9.58 5.78 -8.51
N GLY A 28 -8.56 5.10 -8.01
CA GLY A 28 -7.25 5.05 -8.64
C GLY A 28 -7.29 4.45 -10.05
N HIS A 29 -7.95 3.30 -10.23
CA HIS A 29 -8.14 2.70 -11.56
C HIS A 29 -8.87 3.65 -12.51
N PHE A 30 -9.91 4.30 -12.01
CA PHE A 30 -10.74 5.21 -12.78
C PHE A 30 -9.96 6.46 -13.20
N THR A 31 -9.23 7.10 -12.29
CA THR A 31 -8.35 8.23 -12.60
C THR A 31 -7.33 7.87 -13.68
N LEU A 32 -6.76 6.67 -13.65
CA LEU A 32 -5.82 6.22 -14.69
C LEU A 32 -6.49 6.07 -16.07
N LEU A 33 -7.74 5.60 -16.11
CA LEU A 33 -8.54 5.56 -17.34
C LEU A 33 -8.79 6.97 -17.89
N GLU A 34 -9.21 7.90 -17.04
CA GLU A 34 -9.45 9.30 -17.45
C GLU A 34 -8.16 9.98 -17.93
N ALA A 35 -7.06 9.81 -17.18
CA ALA A 35 -5.76 10.39 -17.52
C ALA A 35 -5.19 9.86 -18.85
N THR A 36 -5.60 8.67 -19.27
CA THR A 36 -5.21 8.06 -20.56
C THR A 36 -6.28 8.19 -21.63
N ASN A 37 -7.43 8.81 -21.31
CA ASN A 37 -8.62 8.87 -22.16
C ASN A 37 -9.08 7.48 -22.66
N THR A 38 -8.91 6.47 -21.81
CA THR A 38 -9.30 5.07 -22.06
C THR A 38 -10.70 4.83 -21.48
N LYS A 39 -11.58 4.18 -22.23
CA LYS A 39 -12.90 3.80 -21.73
C LYS A 39 -12.85 2.48 -20.98
N PHE A 40 -13.77 2.28 -20.04
CA PHE A 40 -13.86 1.05 -19.26
C PHE A 40 -13.96 -0.21 -20.15
N ASP A 41 -14.73 -0.17 -21.23
CA ASP A 41 -14.93 -1.31 -22.16
C ASP A 41 -13.71 -1.64 -23.02
N GLU A 42 -12.72 -0.74 -23.07
CA GLU A 42 -11.43 -0.95 -23.72
C GLU A 42 -10.44 -1.72 -22.83
N LEU A 43 -10.75 -1.94 -21.54
CA LEU A 43 -9.91 -2.72 -20.63
C LEU A 43 -9.89 -4.21 -20.99
N GLY A 44 -8.87 -4.63 -21.73
CA GLY A 44 -8.75 -6.03 -22.17
C GLY A 44 -8.31 -7.00 -21.08
N SER A 45 -7.37 -6.62 -20.21
CA SER A 45 -6.81 -7.54 -19.21
C SER A 45 -6.26 -6.81 -17.98
N MET A 46 -6.35 -7.46 -16.82
CA MET A 46 -5.73 -7.01 -15.58
C MET A 46 -4.78 -8.08 -15.06
N TYR A 47 -3.56 -7.67 -14.70
CA TYR A 47 -2.56 -8.55 -14.08
C TYR A 47 -2.53 -8.27 -12.58
N MET A 48 -2.81 -9.31 -11.79
CA MET A 48 -2.86 -9.23 -10.34
C MET A 48 -1.62 -9.91 -9.76
N SER A 49 -0.83 -9.15 -9.00
CA SER A 49 0.45 -9.60 -8.43
C SER A 49 0.47 -9.46 -6.90
N GLY A 50 1.52 -10.03 -6.30
CA GLY A 50 1.71 -10.07 -4.85
C GLY A 50 0.81 -11.10 -4.15
N ALA A 51 0.96 -11.21 -2.83
CA ALA A 51 0.17 -12.14 -2.03
C ALA A 51 -1.33 -11.86 -2.20
N SER A 52 -1.75 -10.60 -2.02
CA SER A 52 -3.15 -10.21 -2.16
C SER A 52 -3.69 -10.49 -3.57
N GLY A 53 -2.93 -10.20 -4.63
CA GLY A 53 -3.36 -10.48 -6.00
C GLY A 53 -3.46 -11.97 -6.33
N THR A 54 -2.70 -12.82 -5.64
CA THR A 54 -2.68 -14.28 -5.87
C THR A 54 -3.80 -15.02 -5.16
N TYR A 55 -4.16 -14.59 -3.94
CA TYR A 55 -5.13 -15.31 -3.10
C TYR A 55 -6.54 -14.70 -3.12
N VAL A 56 -6.70 -13.49 -3.68
CA VAL A 56 -8.02 -12.86 -3.80
C VAL A 56 -8.87 -13.61 -4.83
N ASP A 57 -10.15 -13.77 -4.52
CA ASP A 57 -11.16 -14.25 -5.47
C ASP A 57 -11.49 -13.11 -6.45
N PRO A 58 -11.13 -13.23 -7.73
CA PRO A 58 -11.26 -12.14 -8.69
C PRO A 58 -12.71 -11.76 -8.98
N LEU A 59 -13.64 -12.73 -8.93
CA LEU A 59 -15.06 -12.47 -9.14
C LEU A 59 -15.66 -11.68 -7.97
N LYS A 60 -15.24 -11.98 -6.74
CA LYS A 60 -15.63 -11.19 -5.57
C LYS A 60 -14.96 -9.81 -5.59
N ALA A 61 -13.68 -9.73 -5.95
CA ALA A 61 -12.93 -8.48 -6.07
C ALA A 61 -13.58 -7.52 -7.07
N GLN A 62 -14.09 -8.03 -8.19
CA GLN A 62 -14.82 -7.26 -9.19
C GLN A 62 -16.12 -6.67 -8.63
N LYS A 63 -16.87 -7.45 -7.85
CA LYS A 63 -18.13 -6.99 -7.21
C LYS A 63 -17.91 -5.85 -6.21
N VAL A 64 -16.76 -5.83 -5.53
CA VAL A 64 -16.42 -4.79 -4.55
C VAL A 64 -15.55 -3.68 -5.14
N GLY A 65 -15.30 -3.66 -6.44
CA GLY A 65 -14.56 -2.55 -7.08
C GLY A 65 -13.04 -2.62 -6.98
N LEU A 66 -12.47 -3.69 -6.43
CA LEU A 66 -11.01 -3.93 -6.48
C LEU A 66 -10.53 -4.29 -7.89
N VAL A 67 -11.42 -4.79 -8.73
CA VAL A 67 -11.17 -5.10 -10.14
C VAL A 67 -12.16 -4.28 -10.98
N PRO A 68 -11.73 -3.64 -12.07
CA PRO A 68 -12.64 -2.91 -12.96
C PRO A 68 -13.78 -3.79 -13.48
N PRO A 69 -15.03 -3.29 -13.53
CA PRO A 69 -16.22 -4.10 -13.83
C PRO A 69 -16.27 -4.67 -15.26
N THR A 70 -15.52 -4.07 -16.19
CA THR A 70 -15.53 -4.38 -17.63
C THR A 70 -14.31 -5.16 -18.09
N VAL A 71 -13.38 -5.51 -17.19
CA VAL A 71 -12.20 -6.26 -17.60
C VAL A 71 -12.57 -7.66 -18.05
N LYS A 72 -12.06 -8.06 -19.23
CA LYS A 72 -12.40 -9.35 -19.85
C LYS A 72 -11.59 -10.52 -19.32
N LYS A 73 -10.34 -10.26 -18.91
CA LYS A 73 -9.41 -11.29 -18.45
C LYS A 73 -8.64 -10.84 -17.22
N ILE A 74 -8.48 -11.73 -16.26
CA ILE A 74 -7.58 -11.55 -15.12
C ILE A 74 -6.50 -12.62 -15.16
N PHE A 75 -5.26 -12.18 -14.91
CA PHE A 75 -4.10 -13.04 -14.75
C PHE A 75 -3.54 -12.89 -13.35
N GLN A 76 -3.57 -13.94 -12.55
CA GLN A 76 -2.89 -13.97 -11.26
C GLN A 76 -1.46 -14.47 -11.48
N VAL A 77 -0.48 -13.57 -11.27
CA VAL A 77 0.92 -13.77 -11.69
C VAL A 77 1.92 -13.91 -10.56
N GLY A 78 1.45 -13.97 -9.31
CA GLY A 78 2.32 -14.18 -8.15
C GLY A 78 3.13 -12.95 -7.75
N ASN A 79 4.21 -13.18 -7.00
CA ASN A 79 5.13 -12.13 -6.57
C ASN A 79 6.12 -11.79 -7.70
N THR A 80 5.72 -10.86 -8.57
CA THR A 80 6.52 -10.41 -9.71
C THR A 80 7.82 -9.72 -9.28
N SER A 81 7.82 -9.02 -8.14
CA SER A 81 9.03 -8.37 -7.60
C SER A 81 10.09 -9.39 -7.21
N LEU A 82 9.72 -10.43 -6.46
CA LEU A 82 10.64 -11.51 -6.08
C LEU A 82 11.13 -12.30 -7.30
N ARG A 83 10.23 -12.57 -8.26
CA ARG A 83 10.60 -13.23 -9.51
C ARG A 83 11.62 -12.40 -10.29
N LEU A 84 11.37 -11.11 -10.49
CA LEU A 84 12.31 -10.21 -11.17
C LEU A 84 13.66 -10.15 -10.44
N ALA A 85 13.67 -10.03 -9.11
CA ALA A 85 14.92 -10.04 -8.34
C ALA A 85 15.71 -11.35 -8.51
N THR A 86 15.01 -12.49 -8.55
CA THR A 86 15.63 -13.80 -8.80
C THR A 86 16.22 -13.88 -10.20
N ASP A 87 15.49 -13.39 -11.20
CA ASP A 87 15.94 -13.40 -12.60
C ASP A 87 17.19 -12.52 -12.76
N LEU A 88 17.22 -11.33 -12.15
CA LEU A 88 18.37 -10.43 -12.16
C LEU A 88 19.63 -11.02 -11.51
N VAL A 89 19.48 -11.75 -10.40
CA VAL A 89 20.60 -12.41 -9.73
C VAL A 89 21.18 -13.54 -10.58
N LYS A 90 20.35 -14.23 -11.36
CA LYS A 90 20.78 -15.32 -12.25
C LYS A 90 21.36 -14.79 -13.56
N GLU A 91 20.73 -13.77 -14.13
CA GLU A 91 21.04 -13.22 -15.45
C GLU A 91 20.91 -11.69 -15.43
N ASN A 92 22.06 -10.99 -15.42
CA ASN A 92 22.10 -9.53 -15.29
C ASN A 92 21.87 -8.78 -16.62
N THR A 93 21.45 -9.47 -17.68
CA THR A 93 21.38 -8.91 -19.04
C THR A 93 20.21 -7.94 -19.26
N TYR A 94 19.25 -7.89 -18.34
CA TYR A 94 18.05 -7.07 -18.47
C TYR A 94 18.14 -5.69 -17.79
N LEU A 95 19.23 -5.36 -17.10
CA LEU A 95 19.29 -4.12 -16.32
C LEU A 95 19.10 -2.86 -17.16
N GLU A 96 19.72 -2.79 -18.33
CA GLU A 96 19.60 -1.62 -19.22
C GLU A 96 18.16 -1.47 -19.71
N GLU A 97 17.54 -2.56 -20.18
CA GLU A 97 16.13 -2.57 -20.62
C GLU A 97 15.16 -2.18 -19.49
N LEU A 98 15.36 -2.72 -18.28
CA LEU A 98 14.54 -2.39 -17.11
C LEU A 98 14.69 -0.92 -16.71
N GLN A 99 15.89 -0.37 -16.85
CA GLN A 99 16.16 1.04 -16.58
C GLN A 99 15.45 1.94 -17.61
N GLU A 100 15.48 1.59 -18.90
CA GLU A 100 14.73 2.31 -19.95
C GLU A 100 13.22 2.28 -19.68
N ILE A 101 12.67 1.11 -19.29
CA ILE A 101 11.26 0.98 -18.91
C ILE A 101 10.95 1.88 -17.70
N ALA A 102 11.77 1.85 -16.66
CA ALA A 102 11.57 2.66 -15.46
C ALA A 102 11.59 4.16 -15.77
N ASP A 103 12.50 4.62 -16.62
CA ASP A 103 12.59 6.02 -17.06
C ASP A 103 11.37 6.45 -17.87
N SER A 104 10.85 5.56 -18.74
CA SER A 104 9.64 5.84 -19.52
C SER A 104 8.38 6.00 -18.64
N ILE A 105 8.28 5.25 -17.53
CA ILE A 105 7.16 5.31 -16.59
C ILE A 105 7.25 6.54 -15.70
N ARG A 106 8.44 6.84 -15.14
CA ARG A 106 8.65 7.99 -14.24
C ARG A 106 8.22 9.31 -14.86
N ALA A 107 8.40 9.48 -16.16
CA ALA A 107 7.99 10.68 -16.90
C ALA A 107 6.46 10.94 -16.87
N LYS A 108 5.64 9.94 -16.50
CA LYS A 108 4.17 10.00 -16.52
C LYS A 108 3.54 9.63 -15.17
N HIS A 109 4.31 9.74 -14.09
CA HIS A 109 3.81 9.40 -12.75
C HIS A 109 2.67 10.35 -12.34
N LEU A 110 1.49 9.77 -12.05
CA LEU A 110 0.31 10.52 -11.63
C LEU A 110 0.17 10.47 -10.11
N MET A 111 0.27 11.63 -9.47
CA MET A 111 0.11 11.78 -8.02
C MET A 111 -1.36 11.93 -7.67
N PHE A 112 -2.03 10.86 -7.23
CA PHE A 112 -3.44 10.92 -6.85
C PHE A 112 -3.75 11.95 -5.75
N ALA A 113 -2.78 12.25 -4.87
CA ALA A 113 -2.95 13.26 -3.81
C ALA A 113 -3.16 14.68 -4.35
N ASP A 114 -2.67 14.97 -5.55
CA ASP A 114 -2.75 16.28 -6.21
C ASP A 114 -3.66 16.25 -7.44
N ASP A 115 -4.37 15.14 -7.68
CA ASP A 115 -5.19 14.93 -8.87
C ASP A 115 -6.68 15.21 -8.57
N GLU A 116 -7.21 16.28 -9.17
CA GLU A 116 -8.61 16.67 -8.97
C GLU A 116 -9.61 15.61 -9.44
N THR A 117 -9.25 14.80 -10.44
CA THR A 117 -10.13 13.74 -10.95
C THR A 117 -10.23 12.62 -9.92
N PHE A 118 -9.11 12.23 -9.33
CA PHE A 118 -9.08 11.30 -8.20
C PHE A 118 -9.90 11.83 -7.03
N GLU A 119 -9.74 13.09 -6.62
CA GLU A 119 -10.52 13.67 -5.52
C GLU A 119 -12.03 13.59 -5.81
N LYS A 120 -12.46 14.03 -7.00
CA LYS A 120 -13.88 14.03 -7.42
C LYS A 120 -14.47 12.61 -7.38
N ILE A 121 -13.73 11.62 -7.92
CA ILE A 121 -14.17 10.22 -7.94
C ILE A 121 -14.17 9.63 -6.53
N PHE A 122 -13.10 9.84 -5.75
CA PHE A 122 -12.97 9.29 -4.40
C PHE A 122 -14.07 9.81 -3.46
N VAL A 123 -14.51 11.06 -3.59
CA VAL A 123 -15.68 11.57 -2.85
C VAL A 123 -16.94 10.80 -3.22
N GLN A 124 -17.15 10.46 -4.50
CA GLN A 124 -18.30 9.62 -4.90
C GLN A 124 -18.17 8.19 -4.35
N GLU A 125 -16.96 7.65 -4.30
CA GLU A 125 -16.67 6.35 -3.70
C GLU A 125 -17.02 6.30 -2.21
N LEU A 126 -16.65 7.33 -1.45
CA LEU A 126 -17.01 7.45 -0.05
C LEU A 126 -18.53 7.53 0.15
N ALA A 127 -19.23 8.31 -0.67
CA ALA A 127 -20.68 8.41 -0.60
C ALA A 127 -21.37 7.10 -0.99
N TYR A 128 -20.84 6.36 -1.98
CA TYR A 128 -21.32 5.03 -2.34
C TYR A 128 -21.17 4.04 -1.20
N TRP A 129 -19.96 3.92 -0.64
CA TRP A 129 -19.65 2.90 0.36
C TRP A 129 -20.21 3.21 1.75
N ASN A 130 -20.14 4.47 2.19
CA ASN A 130 -20.46 4.84 3.58
C ASN A 130 -21.87 5.43 3.73
N GLU A 131 -22.40 6.06 2.67
CA GLU A 131 -23.71 6.73 2.71
C GLU A 131 -24.77 6.00 1.88
N GLY A 132 -24.39 4.94 1.16
CA GLY A 132 -25.31 4.14 0.34
C GLY A 132 -25.81 4.87 -0.89
N MET A 133 -25.02 5.79 -1.46
CA MET A 133 -25.38 6.49 -2.69
C MET A 133 -25.68 5.50 -3.83
N PRO A 134 -26.84 5.60 -4.51
CA PRO A 134 -27.13 4.78 -5.68
C PRO A 134 -26.20 5.06 -6.86
N LEU A 135 -25.93 4.05 -7.70
CA LEU A 135 -25.04 4.20 -8.87
C LEU A 135 -25.58 5.21 -9.90
N GLU A 136 -26.89 5.39 -9.98
CA GLU A 136 -27.51 6.40 -10.84
C GLU A 136 -27.11 7.81 -10.40
N THR A 137 -27.11 8.07 -9.09
CA THR A 137 -26.67 9.35 -8.52
C THR A 137 -25.17 9.51 -8.65
N TYR A 138 -24.39 8.45 -8.43
CA TYR A 138 -22.95 8.42 -8.66
C TYR A 138 -22.63 8.88 -10.10
N ASN A 139 -23.24 8.24 -11.10
CA ASN A 139 -23.04 8.58 -12.50
C ASN A 139 -23.54 9.99 -12.85
N MET A 140 -24.65 10.45 -12.27
CA MET A 140 -25.09 11.85 -12.43
C MET A 140 -24.01 12.84 -11.98
N MET A 141 -23.33 12.55 -10.85
CA MET A 141 -22.25 13.39 -10.35
C MET A 141 -21.02 13.34 -11.24
N LEU A 142 -20.61 12.16 -11.74
CA LEU A 142 -19.50 12.04 -12.69
C LEU A 142 -19.73 12.87 -13.96
N ASN A 143 -20.92 12.78 -14.57
CA ASN A 143 -21.23 13.52 -15.79
C ASN A 143 -21.14 15.05 -15.58
N ARG A 144 -21.45 15.53 -14.36
CA ARG A 144 -21.31 16.96 -14.02
C ARG A 144 -19.85 17.41 -14.05
N PHE A 145 -18.91 16.50 -13.82
CA PHE A 145 -17.47 16.73 -13.87
C PHE A 145 -16.85 16.38 -15.24
N ASP A 146 -17.67 16.03 -16.24
CA ASP A 146 -17.21 15.54 -17.55
C ASP A 146 -16.35 14.27 -17.47
N ILE A 147 -16.58 13.46 -16.43
CA ILE A 147 -15.94 12.15 -16.23
C ILE A 147 -16.84 11.09 -16.87
N GLN A 148 -16.27 10.08 -17.52
CA GLN A 148 -17.07 8.98 -18.09
C GLN A 148 -17.95 8.30 -17.04
N ASN A 149 -19.01 7.61 -17.46
CA ASN A 149 -19.86 6.88 -16.52
C ASN A 149 -19.18 5.62 -15.99
N PHE A 150 -19.42 5.32 -14.70
CA PHE A 150 -19.11 4.02 -14.13
C PHE A 150 -20.06 2.96 -14.70
N PRO A 151 -19.54 1.82 -15.22
CA PRO A 151 -20.37 0.75 -15.78
C PRO A 151 -21.33 0.15 -14.76
N THR A 152 -22.59 -0.02 -15.15
CA THR A 152 -23.61 -0.66 -14.31
C THR A 152 -23.69 -2.18 -14.49
N ASN A 153 -23.15 -2.69 -15.60
CA ASN A 153 -23.09 -4.12 -15.88
C ASN A 153 -21.65 -4.62 -15.63
N ILE A 154 -21.56 -5.79 -15.00
CA ILE A 154 -20.30 -6.51 -14.82
C ILE A 154 -20.17 -7.50 -15.99
N GLU A 155 -19.08 -7.43 -16.74
CA GLU A 155 -18.81 -8.38 -17.83
C GLU A 155 -18.42 -9.76 -17.28
N GLU A 156 -18.67 -10.81 -18.05
CA GLU A 156 -18.21 -12.16 -17.71
C GLU A 156 -16.68 -12.21 -17.74
N LEU A 157 -16.09 -12.57 -16.60
CA LEU A 157 -14.66 -12.53 -16.40
C LEU A 157 -13.99 -13.87 -16.69
N GLY A 158 -13.04 -13.88 -17.63
CA GLY A 158 -12.11 -14.99 -17.81
C GLY A 158 -10.98 -14.95 -16.78
N VAL A 159 -10.93 -15.92 -15.87
CA VAL A 159 -9.89 -16.01 -14.83
C VAL A 159 -8.80 -16.99 -15.25
N HIS A 160 -7.55 -16.54 -15.19
CA HIS A 160 -6.38 -17.33 -15.53
C HIS A 160 -5.37 -17.36 -14.38
N ASP A 161 -5.35 -18.47 -13.65
CA ASP A 161 -4.41 -18.70 -12.56
C ASP A 161 -3.09 -19.22 -13.13
N GLN A 162 -2.09 -18.34 -13.27
CA GLN A 162 -0.78 -18.76 -13.78
C GLN A 162 0.09 -19.40 -12.69
N VAL A 163 -0.25 -19.14 -11.42
CA VAL A 163 0.50 -19.64 -10.27
C VAL A 163 -0.44 -20.13 -9.18
N MET A 164 -0.08 -21.22 -8.50
CA MET A 164 -0.83 -21.75 -7.36
C MET A 164 -0.55 -21.00 -6.05
N ARG A 165 0.59 -20.31 -5.98
CA ARG A 165 1.08 -19.56 -4.82
C ARG A 165 1.82 -18.33 -5.31
N ASP A 166 1.88 -17.31 -4.46
CA ASP A 166 2.60 -16.08 -4.75
C ASP A 166 4.11 -16.31 -4.92
N ILE A 167 4.67 -17.30 -4.21
CA ILE A 167 6.03 -17.80 -4.38
C ILE A 167 5.99 -19.27 -4.82
N PRO A 168 6.13 -19.58 -6.13
CA PRO A 168 6.06 -20.95 -6.63
C PRO A 168 7.22 -21.85 -6.17
N ASP A 169 8.43 -21.29 -6.11
CA ASP A 169 9.65 -22.00 -5.67
C ASP A 169 10.27 -21.27 -4.48
N VAL A 170 10.24 -21.93 -3.32
CA VAL A 170 10.81 -21.42 -2.06
C VAL A 170 12.28 -21.83 -1.86
N GLY A 171 12.86 -22.55 -2.82
CA GLY A 171 14.21 -23.08 -2.75
C GLY A 171 14.40 -24.17 -1.67
N LYS A 172 15.61 -24.74 -1.63
CA LYS A 172 15.96 -25.86 -0.73
C LYS A 172 15.89 -25.51 0.75
N GLN A 173 16.11 -24.24 1.10
CA GLN A 173 16.12 -23.77 2.49
C GLN A 173 14.72 -23.40 3.00
N GLY A 174 13.71 -23.35 2.13
CA GLY A 174 12.35 -22.96 2.46
C GLY A 174 12.23 -21.50 2.90
N LEU A 175 11.04 -21.15 3.41
CA LEU A 175 10.77 -19.84 3.99
C LEU A 175 11.00 -19.88 5.50
N LYS A 176 11.67 -18.85 6.02
CA LYS A 176 11.82 -18.62 7.47
C LYS A 176 11.24 -17.26 7.80
N ILE A 177 10.40 -17.23 8.83
CA ILE A 177 9.87 -15.97 9.36
C ILE A 177 10.99 -15.29 10.14
N MET A 178 11.40 -14.11 9.67
CA MET A 178 12.29 -13.24 10.42
C MET A 178 11.46 -12.58 11.52
N LYS A 179 11.76 -12.89 12.79
CA LYS A 179 11.07 -12.30 13.94
C LYS A 179 11.52 -10.87 14.24
N GLU A 180 12.76 -10.56 13.85
CA GLU A 180 13.37 -9.25 13.99
C GLU A 180 13.70 -8.74 12.59
N VAL A 181 12.91 -7.76 12.14
CA VAL A 181 13.10 -7.10 10.85
C VAL A 181 13.58 -5.69 11.14
N GLY A 182 14.58 -5.23 10.38
CA GLY A 182 15.20 -3.93 10.58
C GLY A 182 16.46 -3.99 11.42
N MET A 183 16.97 -2.80 11.72
CA MET A 183 18.20 -2.58 12.46
C MET A 183 17.84 -1.77 13.72
N THR A 184 18.68 -1.85 14.74
CA THR A 184 18.56 -0.94 15.89
C THR A 184 19.49 0.24 15.66
N LEU A 185 18.93 1.44 15.58
CA LEU A 185 19.69 2.67 15.56
C LEU A 185 19.94 3.10 17.00
N SER A 186 21.21 3.30 17.32
CA SER A 186 21.68 3.56 18.68
C SER A 186 22.40 4.90 18.69
N LYS A 187 21.90 5.88 19.46
CA LYS A 187 22.54 7.20 19.56
C LYS A 187 22.30 7.87 20.91
N GLU A 188 23.30 8.60 21.37
CA GLU A 188 23.20 9.54 22.48
C GLU A 188 22.84 10.94 21.95
N PHE A 189 21.99 11.64 22.69
CA PHE A 189 21.62 13.02 22.39
C PHE A 189 22.05 13.92 23.55
N GLU A 190 23.02 14.78 23.29
CA GLU A 190 23.45 15.82 24.24
C GLU A 190 22.24 16.68 24.67
N GLY A 191 22.05 16.85 25.98
CA GLY A 191 20.90 17.59 26.54
C GLY A 191 19.62 16.77 26.75
N CYS A 192 19.63 15.44 26.53
CA CYS A 192 18.49 14.60 26.85
C CYS A 192 18.27 14.48 28.37
N THR A 193 17.09 14.90 28.85
CA THR A 193 16.71 14.84 30.28
C THR A 193 16.06 13.51 30.69
N LYS A 194 15.99 12.53 29.79
CA LYS A 194 15.30 11.23 30.01
C LYS A 194 13.85 11.38 30.51
N CYS A 195 13.10 12.33 29.94
CA CYS A 195 11.68 12.51 30.28
C CYS A 195 10.76 11.40 29.75
N GLU A 196 11.28 10.46 28.95
CA GLU A 196 10.58 9.33 28.31
C GLU A 196 9.39 9.71 27.41
N LYS A 197 9.20 10.99 27.11
CA LYS A 197 8.09 11.46 26.30
C LYS A 197 8.14 10.89 24.88
N CYS A 198 9.30 10.82 24.25
CA CYS A 198 9.44 10.27 22.90
C CYS A 198 9.03 8.79 22.82
N LYS A 199 9.32 8.00 23.86
CA LYS A 199 8.83 6.61 23.98
C LYS A 199 7.31 6.56 24.12
N LYS A 200 6.71 7.38 24.99
CA LYS A 200 5.26 7.39 25.26
C LYS A 200 4.41 7.83 24.06
N VAL A 201 4.92 8.72 23.21
CA VAL A 201 4.18 9.19 22.02
C VAL A 201 4.40 8.32 20.79
N CYS A 202 5.27 7.30 20.87
CA CYS A 202 5.56 6.41 19.76
C CYS A 202 4.38 5.44 19.58
N PRO A 203 3.66 5.48 18.43
CA PRO A 203 2.51 4.60 18.22
C PRO A 203 2.90 3.13 18.18
N GLU A 204 4.10 2.83 17.66
CA GLU A 204 4.60 1.46 17.45
C GLU A 204 5.54 0.97 18.55
N ASN A 205 5.69 1.73 19.65
CA ASN A 205 6.60 1.41 20.76
C ASN A 205 8.05 1.11 20.35
N ALA A 206 8.54 1.72 19.26
CA ALA A 206 9.82 1.43 18.64
C ALA A 206 11.07 1.99 19.36
N ILE A 207 10.93 2.55 20.57
CA ILE A 207 12.00 3.28 21.28
C ILE A 207 12.28 2.65 22.64
N GLU A 208 13.54 2.30 22.87
CA GLU A 208 14.05 1.80 24.13
C GLU A 208 15.25 2.62 24.64
N TYR A 209 15.53 2.49 25.94
CA TYR A 209 16.65 3.17 26.59
C TYR A 209 17.54 2.13 27.25
N GLU A 210 18.82 2.15 26.91
CA GLU A 210 19.84 1.36 27.58
C GLU A 210 20.78 2.27 28.36
N LYS A 211 21.38 1.71 29.41
CA LYS A 211 22.36 2.40 30.24
C LYS A 211 23.69 1.67 30.09
N GLU A 212 24.63 2.26 29.37
CA GLU A 212 26.02 1.82 29.32
C GLU A 212 26.90 2.89 29.97
N ASN A 213 27.78 2.48 30.88
CA ASN A 213 28.86 3.32 31.45
C ASN A 213 28.48 4.70 32.03
N GLY A 214 27.20 4.93 32.38
CA GLY A 214 26.74 6.20 32.94
C GLY A 214 26.14 7.17 31.91
N GLU A 215 26.25 6.84 30.63
CA GLU A 215 25.64 7.53 29.50
C GLU A 215 24.32 6.83 29.11
N PHE A 216 23.36 7.60 28.60
CA PHE A 216 22.04 7.09 28.25
C PHE A 216 21.93 6.94 26.74
N LEU A 217 21.79 5.69 26.30
CA LEU A 217 21.72 5.38 24.89
C LEU A 217 20.26 5.16 24.48
N ILE A 218 19.83 5.86 23.44
CA ILE A 218 18.50 5.70 22.86
C ILE A 218 18.61 4.70 21.72
N ASN A 219 17.85 3.61 21.83
CA ASN A 219 17.70 2.60 20.81
C ASN A 219 16.37 2.79 20.07
N VAL A 220 16.43 2.87 18.75
CA VAL A 220 15.25 2.94 17.88
C VAL A 220 15.27 1.75 16.94
N SER A 221 14.30 0.84 17.08
CA SER A 221 14.14 -0.30 16.18
C SER A 221 13.51 0.17 14.87
N THR A 222 14.22 0.05 13.74
CA THR A 222 13.73 0.54 12.45
C THR A 222 12.61 -0.31 11.86
N GLY A 223 12.46 -1.57 12.27
CA GLY A 223 11.36 -2.43 11.87
C GLY A 223 9.98 -1.85 12.18
N PRO A 224 9.64 -1.62 13.46
CA PRO A 224 8.37 -1.02 13.85
C PRO A 224 8.32 0.51 13.67
N CYS A 225 9.43 1.20 13.44
CA CYS A 225 9.40 2.66 13.31
C CYS A 225 8.71 3.11 12.02
N LEU A 226 7.68 3.96 12.14
CA LEU A 226 6.99 4.61 10.99
C LEU A 226 7.86 5.64 10.23
N GLY A 227 9.14 5.77 10.60
CA GLY A 227 10.13 6.55 9.90
C GLY A 227 9.89 8.06 9.90
N SER A 228 10.45 8.73 8.89
CA SER A 228 10.52 10.19 8.77
C SER A 228 9.19 10.90 8.53
N ARG A 229 8.09 10.16 8.34
CA ARG A 229 6.74 10.71 8.18
C ARG A 229 5.97 10.84 9.50
N CYS A 230 6.38 10.10 10.54
CA CYS A 230 5.71 10.15 11.84
C CYS A 230 6.26 11.29 12.71
N LEU A 231 7.57 11.30 12.98
CA LEU A 231 8.33 12.30 13.75
C LEU A 231 7.71 12.76 15.10
N LYS A 232 6.71 12.04 15.64
CA LYS A 232 6.06 12.39 16.91
C LYS A 232 7.07 12.46 18.06
N CYS A 233 8.07 11.60 18.04
CA CYS A 233 9.18 11.59 19.00
C CYS A 233 10.01 12.88 18.96
N GLU A 234 10.28 13.44 17.78
CA GLU A 234 11.00 14.71 17.61
C GLU A 234 10.11 15.90 18.04
N VAL A 235 8.88 15.94 17.54
CA VAL A 235 7.93 17.05 17.78
C VAL A 235 7.63 17.22 19.26
N ASN A 236 7.47 16.11 20.00
CA ASN A 236 7.11 16.12 21.41
C ASN A 236 8.31 16.07 22.38
N CYS A 237 9.54 16.14 21.87
CA CYS A 237 10.72 16.30 22.72
C CYS A 237 10.72 17.71 23.34
N PRO A 238 10.66 17.86 24.68
CA PRO A 238 10.65 19.18 25.33
C PRO A 238 11.93 19.98 25.05
N GLU A 239 13.07 19.30 25.07
CA GLU A 239 14.39 19.90 24.84
C GLU A 239 14.76 20.02 23.36
N LYS A 240 13.90 19.48 22.46
CA LYS A 240 14.14 19.44 20.99
C LYS A 240 15.46 18.79 20.56
N VAL A 241 16.04 17.96 21.43
CA VAL A 241 17.31 17.25 21.16
C VAL A 241 17.13 15.98 20.34
N PHE A 242 15.96 15.33 20.39
CA PHE A 242 15.72 14.09 19.67
C PHE A 242 15.57 14.37 18.17
N GLN A 243 16.51 13.90 17.36
CA GLN A 243 16.53 14.04 15.91
C GLN A 243 16.79 12.67 15.27
N LEU A 244 15.73 12.03 14.78
CA LEU A 244 15.76 10.70 14.14
C LEU A 244 16.65 10.70 12.90
N LYS A 245 16.64 11.81 12.12
CA LYS A 245 17.54 11.97 10.96
C LYS A 245 19.01 11.83 11.34
N ASN A 246 19.40 12.31 12.52
CA ASN A 246 20.78 12.24 12.98
C ASN A 246 21.16 10.84 13.48
N MET A 247 20.20 9.93 13.66
CA MET A 247 20.46 8.52 13.99
C MET A 247 20.64 7.66 12.74
N MET A 248 20.14 8.12 11.59
CA MET A 248 20.42 7.47 10.31
C MET A 248 21.87 7.78 9.94
N LEU A 249 22.78 6.86 10.26
CA LEU A 249 24.16 6.95 9.78
C LEU A 249 24.17 7.01 8.25
N GLU A 250 25.05 7.88 7.74
CA GLU A 250 25.45 7.99 6.35
C GLU A 250 25.75 6.60 5.78
N ASN A 251 25.39 6.39 4.50
CA ASN A 251 25.68 5.19 3.75
C ASN A 251 27.11 4.70 4.05
N PRO A 252 27.31 3.41 4.40
CA PRO A 252 28.63 2.84 4.20
C PRO A 252 28.89 2.87 2.69
N ASP A 253 29.97 3.53 2.30
CA ASP A 253 30.52 3.58 0.94
C ASP A 253 30.58 2.19 0.27
#